data_AF-A0A7K9IKZ6-F1
#
_entry.id   AF-A0A7K9IKZ6-F1
#
_cell.length_a   1.000
_cell.length_b   1.000
_cell.length_c   1.000
_cell.angle_alpha   90.00
_cell.angle_beta   90.00
_cell.angle_gamma   90.00
#
_symmetry.space_group_name_H-M   'P 1'
#
loop_
_entity.id
_entity.type
_entity.pdbx_description
1 polymer ?
#
loop_
_entity_poly.entity_id
_entity_poly.type
_entity_poly.pdbx_seq_one_letter_code
_entity_poly.pdbx_strand_id
1 'polypeptide(L)'
;LFPLEKCEAYDVMLRQSLVPDGQPLAIKCSLEKSLKSGDYNLTWYKVGNQTAVPRDKLSRTHQEKNLIWFLPAMLEDSGDYECVIRNLTSCKKMCTKVTVFKRIDGLCLNEKFAVEEVIFTSSSAKVVCPHLDYFRNEKNIQPVRWYKDCQLLEGKRFALSNSDLIIFNVTVHDRGNYTCETTYTSNGKQYNISRDISLIVGVTPPKMPPEISYPRNNSIEVELGSQVTVDCNATGADWYEVYWTGNGVDIFASPYEGETSYDGRPMHSVKLIISEVSSEDYGQPFVCQASNAFGQVASYIILKHRVPDIQRWLTGGLVSLLILTFTTLLIYKIFKIDLVLWYRNSVCALTNKEDGKIYDAYVLYTKSSEGRSVCCLEIFVRRILPDVLEKQCGYKLFILGRDDLPGEAVVSVADETLKLSRRLMIILGSETSSCCLLEDTSEQQLAMYNALIRDGIQVILIEMGEIQDYMSMPESIRYIKQKHGAIQWKGDFSEKSCSANTRFWKNVRYQMPSRKKVPYSEVYLLPLTSNSSAAKGS
;
A
#
# COMPACT_ATOMS: atom_id res chain seq x y z
N LEU A 1 -65.46 7.41 53.76
CA LEU A 1 -64.82 6.33 52.97
C LEU A 1 -63.82 6.98 52.04
N PHE A 2 -62.52 6.87 52.31
CA PHE A 2 -61.48 7.26 51.34
C PHE A 2 -61.30 6.10 50.34
N PRO A 3 -61.20 6.36 49.03
CA PRO A 3 -61.07 5.29 48.04
C PRO A 3 -59.72 4.58 48.22
N LEU A 4 -59.68 3.27 47.97
CA LEU A 4 -58.45 2.50 47.83
C LEU A 4 -57.67 3.04 46.62
N GLU A 5 -56.85 4.07 46.81
CA GLU A 5 -55.85 4.48 45.83
C GLU A 5 -54.81 3.35 45.69
N LYS A 6 -54.54 2.97 44.44
CA LYS A 6 -53.50 2.01 44.09
C LYS A 6 -52.16 2.54 44.61
N CYS A 7 -51.60 1.89 45.64
CA CYS A 7 -50.28 2.24 46.16
C CYS A 7 -49.23 2.15 45.05
N GLU A 8 -48.40 3.19 44.90
CA GLU A 8 -47.31 3.21 43.94
C GLU A 8 -46.30 2.11 44.28
N ALA A 9 -46.09 1.19 43.35
CA ALA A 9 -45.09 0.13 43.47
C ALA A 9 -43.75 0.66 42.95
N TYR A 10 -42.73 0.65 43.78
CA TYR A 10 -41.36 0.84 43.30
C TYR A 10 -40.89 -0.50 42.75
N ASP A 11 -40.79 -0.61 41.42
CA ASP A 11 -40.26 -1.79 40.72
C ASP A 11 -38.73 -1.75 40.77
N VAL A 12 -38.19 -1.89 41.98
CA VAL A 12 -36.74 -1.95 42.22
C VAL A 12 -36.41 -3.43 42.34
N MET A 13 -35.50 -3.90 41.49
CA MET A 13 -34.87 -5.23 41.50
C MET A 13 -35.27 -6.06 42.72
N LEU A 14 -36.07 -7.11 42.50
CA LEU A 14 -36.41 -8.13 43.48
C LEU A 14 -35.14 -8.67 44.15
N ARG A 15 -34.71 -8.05 45.25
CA ARG A 15 -33.65 -8.61 46.10
C ARG A 15 -34.21 -9.90 46.67
N GLN A 16 -33.71 -11.01 46.16
CA GLN A 16 -34.02 -12.33 46.67
C GLN A 16 -33.19 -12.56 47.93
N SER A 17 -33.87 -12.85 49.04
CA SER A 17 -33.23 -13.24 50.30
C SER A 17 -33.26 -14.76 50.41
N LEU A 18 -32.07 -15.36 50.48
CA LEU A 18 -31.90 -16.82 50.57
C LEU A 18 -31.58 -17.20 52.01
N VAL A 19 -32.29 -18.19 52.55
CA VAL A 19 -32.00 -18.72 53.89
C VAL A 19 -32.21 -20.24 53.97
N PRO A 20 -31.33 -20.98 54.66
CA PRO A 20 -31.58 -22.38 54.94
C PRO A 20 -32.75 -22.57 55.91
N ASP A 21 -33.52 -23.63 55.71
CA ASP A 21 -34.59 -24.05 56.62
C ASP A 21 -34.07 -24.21 58.06
N GLY A 22 -34.82 -23.69 59.02
CA GLY A 22 -34.48 -23.73 60.44
C GLY A 22 -33.49 -22.64 60.91
N GLN A 23 -32.98 -21.80 60.03
CA GLN A 23 -32.09 -20.69 60.39
C GLN A 23 -32.83 -19.35 60.53
N PRO A 24 -32.31 -18.41 61.33
CA PRO A 24 -32.95 -17.12 61.51
C PRO A 24 -32.69 -16.18 60.32
N LEU A 25 -33.67 -15.34 60.00
CA LEU A 25 -33.56 -14.32 58.94
C LEU A 25 -34.19 -13.01 59.39
N ALA A 26 -33.57 -11.90 59.01
CA ALA A 26 -34.11 -10.55 59.21
C ALA A 26 -34.01 -9.76 57.90
N ILE A 27 -35.09 -9.11 57.49
CA ILE A 27 -35.16 -8.36 56.22
C ILE A 27 -35.65 -6.95 56.49
N LYS A 28 -34.94 -5.96 55.96
CA LYS A 28 -35.25 -4.53 56.11
C LYS A 28 -36.01 -3.98 54.91
N CYS A 29 -37.02 -3.17 55.18
CA CYS A 29 -37.68 -2.39 54.15
C CYS A 29 -36.75 -1.25 53.69
N SER A 30 -36.35 -1.26 52.42
CA SER A 30 -35.35 -0.32 51.87
C SER A 30 -35.92 1.04 51.42
N LEU A 31 -37.25 1.22 51.48
CA LEU A 31 -37.95 2.45 51.08
C LEU A 31 -37.73 3.65 52.02
N GLU A 32 -37.08 3.47 53.17
CA GLU A 32 -36.92 4.54 54.16
C GLU A 32 -35.99 5.68 53.68
N LYS A 33 -34.99 5.39 52.83
CA LYS A 33 -34.06 6.43 52.31
C LYS A 33 -34.73 7.48 51.42
N SER A 34 -35.90 7.18 50.85
CA SER A 34 -36.62 8.08 49.94
C SER A 34 -37.68 8.94 50.64
N LEU A 35 -37.81 8.83 51.97
CA LEU A 35 -38.84 9.53 52.74
C LEU A 35 -38.17 10.47 53.76
N LYS A 36 -38.45 11.78 53.62
CA LYS A 36 -38.03 12.78 54.61
C LYS A 36 -38.75 12.48 55.93
N SER A 37 -38.02 12.62 57.05
CA SER A 37 -38.49 12.40 58.42
C SER A 37 -39.87 13.02 58.67
N GLY A 38 -40.91 12.18 58.66
CA GLY A 38 -42.29 12.50 58.96
C GLY A 38 -43.00 11.26 59.50
N ASP A 39 -44.18 11.41 60.12
CA ASP A 39 -44.94 10.29 60.70
C ASP A 39 -45.50 9.38 59.59
N TYR A 40 -44.75 8.32 59.26
CA TYR A 40 -45.19 7.28 58.33
C TYR A 40 -45.51 5.98 59.09
N ASN A 41 -46.51 5.24 58.62
CA ASN A 41 -46.82 3.91 59.13
C ASN A 41 -46.26 2.84 58.19
N LEU A 42 -45.39 1.98 58.71
CA LEU A 42 -44.81 0.86 57.99
C LEU A 42 -45.45 -0.46 58.43
N THR A 43 -45.91 -1.22 57.44
CA THR A 43 -46.55 -2.52 57.63
C THR A 43 -46.08 -3.53 56.61
N TRP A 44 -45.73 -4.73 57.08
CA TRP A 44 -45.36 -5.86 56.23
C TRP A 44 -46.54 -6.78 55.97
N TYR A 45 -46.61 -7.31 54.74
CA TYR A 45 -47.58 -8.30 54.31
C TYR A 45 -46.87 -9.42 53.54
N LYS A 46 -47.38 -10.65 53.67
CA LYS A 46 -47.03 -11.73 52.73
C LYS A 46 -47.97 -11.61 51.53
N VAL A 47 -47.43 -11.53 50.32
CA VAL A 47 -48.22 -11.37 49.09
C VAL A 47 -49.20 -12.54 48.97
N GLY A 48 -50.49 -12.22 48.78
CA GLY A 48 -51.59 -13.20 48.79
C GLY A 48 -52.31 -13.33 50.14
N ASN A 49 -51.72 -12.86 51.24
CA ASN A 49 -52.38 -12.76 52.54
C ASN A 49 -52.88 -11.33 52.78
N GLN A 50 -54.11 -11.21 53.32
CA GLN A 50 -54.68 -9.90 53.68
C GLN A 50 -54.28 -9.44 55.09
N THR A 51 -53.71 -10.33 55.90
CA THR A 51 -53.28 -10.06 57.27
C THR A 51 -51.85 -9.51 57.30
N ALA A 52 -51.66 -8.42 58.04
CA ALA A 52 -50.33 -7.88 58.30
C ALA A 52 -49.53 -8.84 59.18
N VAL A 53 -48.21 -8.82 59.01
CA VAL A 53 -47.29 -9.57 59.87
C VAL A 53 -47.43 -9.06 61.31
N PRO A 54 -47.56 -9.94 62.33
CA PRO A 54 -47.73 -9.55 63.72
C PRO A 54 -46.57 -8.67 64.22
N ARG A 55 -46.83 -7.74 65.15
CA ARG A 55 -45.76 -6.96 65.83
C ARG A 55 -45.34 -7.55 67.19
N ASP A 56 -45.92 -8.69 67.55
CA ASP A 56 -45.61 -9.41 68.78
C ASP A 56 -44.27 -10.13 68.66
N LYS A 57 -43.31 -9.78 69.51
CA LYS A 57 -41.96 -10.38 69.53
C LYS A 57 -41.95 -11.86 69.93
N LEU A 58 -43.02 -12.36 70.54
CA LEU A 58 -43.17 -13.79 70.85
C LEU A 58 -43.57 -14.61 69.63
N SER A 59 -44.09 -13.98 68.58
CA SER A 59 -44.43 -14.65 67.33
C SER A 59 -43.16 -15.04 66.56
N ARG A 60 -43.13 -16.25 66.00
CA ARG A 60 -42.00 -16.76 65.20
C ARG A 60 -41.63 -15.84 64.04
N THR A 61 -42.66 -15.37 63.32
CA THR A 61 -42.55 -14.37 62.27
C THR A 61 -43.20 -13.10 62.76
N HIS A 62 -42.42 -12.05 62.94
CA HIS A 62 -42.92 -10.79 63.47
C HIS A 62 -42.20 -9.58 62.86
N GLN A 63 -42.87 -8.44 62.92
CA GLN A 63 -42.35 -7.16 62.51
C GLN A 63 -41.84 -6.40 63.74
N GLU A 64 -40.59 -5.94 63.68
CA GLU A 64 -40.03 -4.98 64.62
C GLU A 64 -39.48 -3.78 63.86
N LYS A 65 -40.00 -2.58 64.16
CA LYS A 65 -39.67 -1.35 63.42
C LYS A 65 -39.92 -1.55 61.91
N ASN A 66 -38.89 -1.43 61.08
CA ASN A 66 -38.90 -1.61 59.63
C ASN A 66 -38.37 -2.99 59.19
N LEU A 67 -38.12 -3.90 60.13
CA LEU A 67 -37.63 -5.25 59.89
C LEU A 67 -38.76 -6.27 60.02
N ILE A 68 -38.71 -7.30 59.20
CA ILE A 68 -39.42 -8.56 59.43
C ILE A 68 -38.40 -9.61 59.89
N TRP A 69 -38.74 -10.31 60.97
CA TRP A 69 -37.92 -11.35 61.60
C TRP A 69 -38.56 -12.72 61.42
N PHE A 70 -37.71 -13.72 61.17
CA PHE A 70 -38.06 -15.13 61.12
C PHE A 70 -37.15 -15.87 62.11
N LEU A 71 -37.68 -16.32 63.25
CA LEU A 71 -36.89 -16.94 64.33
C LEU A 71 -37.44 -18.33 64.72
N PRO A 72 -37.29 -19.37 63.89
CA PRO A 72 -36.52 -19.40 62.63
C PRO A 72 -37.41 -19.30 61.37
N ALA A 73 -36.76 -19.21 60.21
CA ALA A 73 -37.39 -19.37 58.91
C ALA A 73 -37.71 -20.84 58.61
N MET A 74 -38.88 -21.09 58.03
CA MET A 74 -39.39 -22.42 57.68
C MET A 74 -39.70 -22.48 56.17
N LEU A 75 -39.69 -23.67 55.57
CA LEU A 75 -40.01 -23.86 54.15
C LEU A 75 -41.31 -23.16 53.70
N GLU A 76 -42.33 -23.16 54.55
CA GLU A 76 -43.63 -22.50 54.34
C GLU A 76 -43.56 -20.96 54.25
N ASP A 77 -42.49 -20.35 54.77
CA ASP A 77 -42.28 -18.90 54.72
C ASP A 77 -41.79 -18.45 53.34
N SER A 78 -41.46 -19.36 52.43
CA SER A 78 -41.10 -19.00 51.06
C SER A 78 -42.25 -18.26 50.37
N GLY A 79 -41.93 -17.18 49.68
CA GLY A 79 -42.90 -16.35 48.98
C GLY A 79 -42.45 -14.89 48.88
N ASP A 80 -43.32 -14.09 48.28
CA ASP A 80 -43.09 -12.65 48.15
C ASP A 80 -43.68 -11.91 49.36
N TYR A 81 -42.93 -10.94 49.85
CA TYR A 81 -43.31 -10.09 50.97
C TYR A 81 -43.31 -8.64 50.50
N GLU A 82 -44.36 -7.89 50.83
CA GLU A 82 -44.44 -6.48 50.52
C GLU A 82 -44.36 -5.64 51.80
N CYS A 83 -43.44 -4.68 51.84
CA CYS A 83 -43.46 -3.61 52.83
C CYS A 83 -44.21 -2.42 52.27
N VAL A 84 -45.28 -2.03 52.95
CA VAL A 84 -46.14 -0.93 52.58
C VAL A 84 -45.91 0.21 53.56
N ILE A 85 -45.48 1.34 53.03
CA ILE A 85 -45.34 2.60 53.78
C ILE A 85 -46.49 3.51 53.39
N ARG A 86 -47.28 3.89 54.39
CA ARG A 86 -48.39 4.83 54.24
C ARG A 86 -48.06 6.14 54.94
N ASN A 87 -48.15 7.22 54.19
CA ASN A 87 -48.17 8.60 54.68
C ASN A 87 -49.57 9.19 54.40
N LEU A 88 -49.90 10.35 54.99
CA LEU A 88 -51.19 11.02 54.84
C LEU A 88 -51.60 11.27 53.39
N THR A 89 -50.63 11.42 52.49
CA THR A 89 -50.82 11.81 51.09
C THR A 89 -50.24 10.83 50.08
N SER A 90 -49.54 9.77 50.52
CA SER A 90 -48.90 8.83 49.60
C SER A 90 -48.81 7.43 50.19
N CYS A 91 -48.97 6.43 49.33
CA CYS A 91 -48.74 5.04 49.65
C CYS A 91 -47.68 4.47 48.72
N LYS A 92 -46.58 3.98 49.29
CA LYS A 92 -45.51 3.34 48.54
C LYS A 92 -45.32 1.92 49.02
N LYS A 93 -45.08 0.99 48.11
CA LYS A 93 -44.78 -0.40 48.46
C LYS A 93 -43.57 -0.94 47.73
N MET A 94 -42.86 -1.86 48.39
CA MET A 94 -41.70 -2.58 47.88
C MET A 94 -41.88 -4.06 48.13
N CYS A 95 -41.62 -4.86 47.11
CA CYS A 95 -41.67 -6.32 47.20
C CYS A 95 -40.25 -6.90 47.38
N THR A 96 -40.12 -7.94 48.19
CA THR A 96 -38.91 -8.75 48.33
C THR A 96 -39.29 -10.22 48.30
N LYS A 97 -38.45 -11.03 47.66
CA LYS A 97 -38.67 -12.47 47.55
C LYS A 97 -37.87 -13.19 48.63
N VAL A 98 -38.56 -13.98 49.45
CA VAL A 98 -37.93 -14.84 50.46
C VAL A 98 -37.95 -16.26 49.93
N THR A 99 -36.80 -16.91 49.90
CA THR A 99 -36.68 -18.32 49.52
C THR A 99 -35.99 -19.08 50.64
N VAL A 100 -36.78 -19.93 51.30
CA VAL A 100 -36.28 -20.85 52.32
C VAL A 100 -36.01 -22.19 51.65
N PHE A 101 -34.79 -22.69 51.76
CA PHE A 101 -34.37 -23.91 51.08
C PHE A 101 -33.86 -24.96 52.05
N LYS A 102 -34.05 -26.24 51.70
CA LYS A 102 -33.50 -27.35 52.48
C LYS A 102 -32.01 -27.52 52.17
N ARG A 103 -31.17 -27.61 53.19
CA ARG A 103 -29.76 -27.98 53.03
C ARG A 103 -29.66 -29.47 52.70
N ILE A 104 -28.74 -29.84 51.80
CA ILE A 104 -28.49 -31.24 51.45
C ILE A 104 -27.55 -31.82 52.50
N ASP A 105 -28.00 -32.88 53.17
CA ASP A 105 -27.22 -33.55 54.22
C ASP A 105 -25.92 -34.14 53.64
N GLY A 106 -24.81 -33.95 54.35
CA GLY A 106 -23.48 -34.45 53.95
C GLY A 106 -22.67 -33.53 53.04
N LEU A 107 -23.27 -32.48 52.47
CA LEU A 107 -22.53 -31.41 51.80
C LEU A 107 -22.34 -30.24 52.77
N CYS A 108 -21.09 -29.80 52.92
CA CYS A 108 -20.76 -28.62 53.70
C CYS A 108 -21.17 -27.30 53.01
N LEU A 109 -21.37 -27.32 51.69
CA LEU A 109 -21.79 -26.17 50.91
C LEU A 109 -22.87 -26.54 49.88
N ASN A 110 -23.82 -25.64 49.64
CA ASN A 110 -24.82 -25.79 48.58
C ASN A 110 -24.63 -24.71 47.51
N GLU A 111 -23.85 -25.01 46.47
CA GLU A 111 -23.47 -24.05 45.41
C GLU A 111 -24.70 -23.37 44.76
N LYS A 112 -25.82 -24.08 44.66
CA LYS A 112 -27.06 -23.56 44.07
C LYS A 112 -27.64 -22.36 44.83
N PHE A 113 -27.36 -22.23 46.11
CA PHE A 113 -27.91 -21.19 46.98
C PHE A 113 -26.83 -20.33 47.66
N ALA A 114 -25.58 -20.46 47.22
CA ALA A 114 -24.51 -19.59 47.66
C ALA A 114 -24.70 -18.18 47.09
N VAL A 115 -24.49 -17.16 47.91
CA VAL A 115 -24.55 -15.77 47.47
C VAL A 115 -23.27 -15.45 46.71
N GLU A 116 -23.38 -15.02 45.46
CA GLU A 116 -22.21 -14.60 44.68
C GLU A 116 -21.68 -13.26 45.19
N GLU A 117 -20.37 -13.20 45.46
CA GLU A 117 -19.67 -11.98 45.84
C GLU A 117 -18.43 -11.80 44.96
N VAL A 118 -18.24 -10.60 44.42
CA VAL A 118 -17.13 -10.27 43.51
C VAL A 118 -16.18 -9.29 44.19
N ILE A 119 -14.91 -9.69 44.29
CA ILE A 119 -13.81 -8.84 44.77
C ILE A 119 -12.68 -8.80 43.74
N PHE A 120 -11.72 -7.88 43.90
CA PHE A 120 -10.58 -7.74 43.00
C PHE A 120 -9.24 -7.90 43.71
N THR A 121 -8.21 -8.34 42.98
CA THR A 121 -6.85 -8.52 43.50
C THR A 121 -6.31 -7.22 44.08
N SER A 122 -6.06 -7.18 45.39
CA SER A 122 -5.77 -5.94 46.12
C SER A 122 -4.97 -6.23 47.40
N SER A 123 -4.46 -5.18 48.06
CA SER A 123 -3.77 -5.32 49.34
C SER A 123 -4.67 -5.86 50.45
N SER A 124 -5.97 -5.57 50.38
CA SER A 124 -6.98 -6.13 51.28
C SER A 124 -8.38 -6.01 50.69
N ALA A 125 -9.20 -7.05 50.83
CA ALA A 125 -10.63 -7.00 50.50
C ALA A 125 -11.48 -7.55 51.65
N LYS A 126 -12.76 -7.14 51.69
CA LYS A 126 -13.74 -7.60 52.66
C LYS A 126 -14.79 -8.48 51.96
N VAL A 127 -15.06 -9.64 52.56
CA VAL A 127 -16.12 -10.58 52.17
C VAL A 127 -17.21 -10.54 53.23
N VAL A 128 -18.45 -10.24 52.83
CA VAL A 128 -19.55 -9.95 53.76
C VAL A 128 -20.35 -11.22 54.05
N CYS A 129 -20.60 -11.49 55.34
CA CYS A 129 -21.48 -12.61 55.72
C CYS A 129 -22.95 -12.25 55.41
N PRO A 130 -23.64 -12.97 54.49
CA PRO A 130 -24.98 -12.58 54.04
C PRO A 130 -26.01 -12.55 55.17
N HIS A 131 -26.87 -11.52 55.18
CA HIS A 131 -27.97 -11.36 56.14
C HIS A 131 -27.58 -11.32 57.62
N LEU A 132 -26.30 -11.10 57.96
CA LEU A 132 -25.84 -11.02 59.35
C LEU A 132 -25.99 -9.62 59.98
N ASP A 133 -26.18 -8.59 59.15
CA ASP A 133 -26.16 -7.17 59.54
C ASP A 133 -27.00 -6.85 60.78
N TYR A 134 -28.20 -7.42 60.87
CA TYR A 134 -29.16 -7.11 61.94
C TYR A 134 -28.93 -7.93 63.21
N PHE A 135 -28.21 -9.04 63.13
CA PHE A 135 -27.88 -9.89 64.28
C PHE A 135 -26.63 -9.40 65.02
N ARG A 136 -25.81 -8.53 64.40
CA ARG A 136 -24.56 -8.01 64.96
C ARG A 136 -24.72 -7.05 66.14
N ASN A 137 -25.81 -6.27 66.15
CA ASN A 137 -26.02 -5.21 67.12
C ASN A 137 -26.54 -5.71 68.47
N GLU A 138 -26.92 -6.99 68.55
CA GLU A 138 -27.35 -7.62 69.78
C GLU A 138 -26.15 -8.28 70.47
N LYS A 139 -26.01 -8.11 71.79
CA LYS A 139 -24.97 -8.78 72.61
C LYS A 139 -25.09 -10.33 72.63
N ASN A 140 -25.88 -10.90 71.73
CA ASN A 140 -26.38 -12.26 71.74
C ASN A 140 -25.79 -13.13 70.62
N ILE A 141 -24.81 -12.62 69.86
CA ILE A 141 -24.13 -13.35 68.78
C ILE A 141 -22.75 -13.84 69.23
N GLN A 142 -22.41 -15.08 68.87
CA GLN A 142 -21.06 -15.61 69.09
C GLN A 142 -20.06 -15.13 68.01
N PRO A 143 -18.74 -15.22 68.26
CA PRO A 143 -17.74 -14.92 67.24
C PRO A 143 -17.97 -15.74 65.97
N VAL A 144 -17.97 -15.07 64.82
CA VAL A 144 -18.17 -15.73 63.52
C VAL A 144 -16.93 -16.50 63.13
N ARG A 145 -17.13 -17.75 62.72
CA ARG A 145 -16.09 -18.61 62.15
C ARG A 145 -16.26 -18.64 60.63
N TRP A 146 -15.16 -18.53 59.91
CA TRP A 146 -15.16 -18.56 58.46
C TRP A 146 -14.43 -19.80 57.97
N TYR A 147 -15.00 -20.43 56.95
CA TYR A 147 -14.46 -21.61 56.31
C TYR A 147 -14.28 -21.33 54.82
N LYS A 148 -13.24 -21.92 54.23
CA LYS A 148 -13.07 -22.01 52.77
C LYS A 148 -12.97 -23.48 52.41
N ASP A 149 -13.79 -23.93 51.47
CA ASP A 149 -13.84 -25.32 51.04
C ASP A 149 -13.94 -26.29 52.24
N CYS A 150 -14.73 -25.88 53.23
CA CYS A 150 -15.06 -26.65 54.45
C CYS A 150 -13.90 -26.82 55.43
N GLN A 151 -12.83 -26.04 55.26
CA GLN A 151 -11.71 -25.94 56.19
C GLN A 151 -11.75 -24.58 56.89
N LEU A 152 -11.52 -24.58 58.21
CA LEU A 152 -11.50 -23.35 59.00
C LEU A 152 -10.38 -22.44 58.50
N LEU A 153 -10.71 -21.18 58.23
CA LEU A 153 -9.73 -20.19 57.83
C LEU A 153 -8.90 -19.76 59.02
N GLU A 154 -7.63 -20.13 59.00
CA GLU A 154 -6.64 -19.74 60.00
C GLU A 154 -5.44 -19.04 59.36
N GLY A 155 -4.78 -18.18 60.12
CA GLY A 155 -3.53 -17.52 59.73
C GLY A 155 -3.62 -16.00 59.67
N LYS A 156 -2.45 -15.35 59.72
CA LYS A 156 -2.31 -13.88 59.81
C LYS A 156 -2.82 -13.11 58.58
N ARG A 157 -3.11 -13.83 57.48
CA ARG A 157 -3.64 -13.26 56.24
C ARG A 157 -5.15 -13.00 56.30
N PHE A 158 -5.84 -13.55 57.29
CA PHE A 158 -7.27 -13.41 57.47
C PHE A 158 -7.53 -12.67 58.79
N ALA A 159 -8.40 -11.68 58.76
CA ALA A 159 -8.87 -10.97 59.94
C ALA A 159 -10.39 -10.84 59.92
N LEU A 160 -10.98 -10.61 61.08
CA LEU A 160 -12.41 -10.34 61.17
C LEU A 160 -12.63 -8.87 61.50
N SER A 161 -13.49 -8.22 60.72
CA SER A 161 -13.93 -6.85 60.98
C SER A 161 -15.45 -6.82 60.99
N ASN A 162 -16.05 -6.52 62.15
CA ASN A 162 -17.50 -6.57 62.34
C ASN A 162 -18.11 -7.90 61.85
N SER A 163 -17.49 -9.04 62.17
CA SER A 163 -17.91 -10.38 61.73
C SER A 163 -17.80 -10.69 60.22
N ASP A 164 -17.41 -9.72 59.39
CA ASP A 164 -17.03 -9.93 58.00
C ASP A 164 -15.57 -10.38 57.91
N LEU A 165 -15.23 -11.16 56.86
CA LEU A 165 -13.87 -11.63 56.61
C LEU A 165 -13.06 -10.57 55.86
N ILE A 166 -11.89 -10.24 56.36
CA ILE A 166 -10.87 -9.42 55.69
C ILE A 166 -9.77 -10.35 55.21
N ILE A 167 -9.52 -10.36 53.90
CA ILE A 167 -8.45 -11.11 53.25
C ILE A 167 -7.35 -10.11 52.88
N PHE A 168 -6.15 -10.28 53.40
CA PHE A 168 -4.97 -9.49 53.01
C PHE A 168 -4.23 -10.13 51.82
N ASN A 169 -3.68 -9.29 50.95
CA ASN A 169 -2.98 -9.70 49.72
C ASN A 169 -3.83 -10.67 48.88
N VAL A 170 -4.97 -10.16 48.40
CA VAL A 170 -5.94 -10.95 47.63
C VAL A 170 -5.38 -11.32 46.27
N THR A 171 -5.44 -12.61 45.96
CA THR A 171 -4.99 -13.21 44.70
C THR A 171 -6.13 -13.96 44.02
N VAL A 172 -5.97 -14.28 42.74
CA VAL A 172 -6.96 -15.07 41.99
C VAL A 172 -7.19 -16.46 42.62
N HIS A 173 -6.24 -16.96 43.42
CA HIS A 173 -6.33 -18.26 44.11
C HIS A 173 -7.23 -18.20 45.36
N ASP A 174 -7.58 -17.00 45.82
CA ASP A 174 -8.55 -16.83 46.90
C ASP A 174 -9.99 -17.06 46.41
N ARG A 175 -10.22 -17.18 45.09
CA ARG A 175 -11.48 -17.68 44.52
C ARG A 175 -11.87 -19.02 45.16
N GLY A 176 -13.16 -19.20 45.41
CA GLY A 176 -13.69 -20.44 45.94
C GLY A 176 -14.95 -20.22 46.76
N ASN A 177 -15.36 -21.27 47.46
CA ASN A 177 -16.60 -21.28 48.22
C ASN A 177 -16.30 -21.04 49.70
N TYR A 178 -16.95 -20.04 50.28
CA TYR A 178 -16.77 -19.61 51.66
C TYR A 178 -18.05 -19.83 52.46
N THR A 179 -17.91 -20.17 53.73
CA THR A 179 -19.04 -20.28 54.65
C THR A 179 -18.75 -19.50 55.93
N CYS A 180 -19.68 -18.64 56.35
CA CYS A 180 -19.63 -18.00 57.65
C CYS A 180 -20.62 -18.67 58.61
N GLU A 181 -20.16 -19.02 59.81
CA GLU A 181 -20.95 -19.70 60.83
C GLU A 181 -20.91 -18.98 62.18
N THR A 182 -22.07 -18.90 62.82
CA THR A 182 -22.20 -18.40 64.20
C THR A 182 -23.49 -18.88 64.83
N THR A 183 -23.69 -18.55 66.10
CA THR A 183 -24.93 -18.79 66.82
C THR A 183 -25.49 -17.47 67.33
N TYR A 184 -26.79 -17.31 67.19
CA TYR A 184 -27.56 -16.17 67.69
C TYR A 184 -28.53 -16.66 68.77
N THR A 185 -28.58 -15.95 69.90
CA THR A 185 -29.47 -16.30 71.02
C THR A 185 -30.61 -15.29 71.12
N SER A 186 -31.86 -15.75 71.12
CA SER A 186 -33.02 -14.88 71.34
C SER A 186 -34.06 -15.59 72.19
N ASN A 187 -34.62 -14.88 73.17
CA ASN A 187 -35.60 -15.41 74.12
C ASN A 187 -35.18 -16.75 74.78
N GLY A 188 -33.90 -16.90 75.10
CA GLY A 188 -33.34 -18.11 75.71
C GLY A 188 -33.15 -19.30 74.76
N LYS A 189 -33.50 -19.16 73.47
CA LYS A 189 -33.27 -20.17 72.43
C LYS A 189 -32.07 -19.80 71.57
N GLN A 190 -31.22 -20.79 71.30
CA GLN A 190 -30.06 -20.63 70.41
C GLN A 190 -30.42 -21.06 68.99
N TYR A 191 -29.98 -20.27 68.02
CA TYR A 191 -30.20 -20.47 66.59
C TYR A 191 -28.86 -20.48 65.87
N ASN A 192 -28.63 -21.50 65.04
CA ASN A 192 -27.43 -21.58 64.21
C ASN A 192 -27.61 -20.76 62.93
N ILE A 193 -26.59 -19.99 62.57
CA ILE A 193 -26.51 -19.23 61.33
C ILE A 193 -25.32 -19.77 60.55
N SER A 194 -25.56 -20.21 59.32
CA SER A 194 -24.54 -20.73 58.41
C SER A 194 -24.90 -20.28 57.00
N ARG A 195 -24.06 -19.43 56.39
CA ARG A 195 -24.31 -18.80 55.09
C ARG A 195 -23.18 -19.12 54.13
N ASP A 196 -23.56 -19.50 52.91
CA ASP A 196 -22.64 -19.89 51.85
C ASP A 196 -22.44 -18.73 50.86
N ILE A 197 -21.20 -18.51 50.46
CA ILE A 197 -20.74 -17.44 49.57
C ILE A 197 -19.90 -18.05 48.46
N SER A 198 -20.20 -17.71 47.21
CA SER A 198 -19.38 -18.03 46.05
C SER A 198 -18.51 -16.81 45.74
N LEU A 199 -17.23 -16.86 46.10
CA LEU A 199 -16.31 -15.73 45.95
C LEU A 199 -15.62 -15.78 44.59
N ILE A 200 -15.86 -14.75 43.78
CA ILE A 200 -15.18 -14.53 42.51
C ILE A 200 -14.11 -13.45 42.71
N VAL A 201 -12.88 -13.73 42.28
CA VAL A 201 -11.77 -12.78 42.33
C VAL A 201 -11.37 -12.35 40.93
N GLY A 202 -11.66 -11.10 40.59
CA GLY A 202 -11.21 -10.44 39.36
C GLY A 202 -9.79 -9.89 39.50
N VAL A 203 -9.09 -9.73 38.38
CA VAL A 203 -7.80 -9.02 38.35
C VAL A 203 -8.08 -7.53 38.35
N THR A 204 -7.46 -6.79 39.27
CA THR A 204 -7.54 -5.32 39.27
C THR A 204 -6.86 -4.78 38.02
N PRO A 205 -7.58 -4.05 37.15
CA PRO A 205 -6.98 -3.47 35.97
C PRO A 205 -5.88 -2.47 36.35
N PRO A 206 -4.83 -2.34 35.51
CA PRO A 206 -3.76 -1.41 35.78
C PRO A 206 -4.25 0.04 35.81
N LYS A 207 -3.86 0.77 36.87
CA LYS A 207 -4.16 2.19 37.08
C LYS A 207 -3.30 3.08 36.16
N MET A 208 -3.58 3.07 34.88
CA MET A 208 -2.87 3.85 33.86
C MET A 208 -3.85 4.67 33.01
N PRO A 209 -3.43 5.84 32.51
CA PRO A 209 -4.21 6.59 31.52
C PRO A 209 -4.37 5.77 30.22
N PRO A 210 -5.38 6.06 29.39
CA PRO A 210 -5.54 5.40 28.10
C PRO A 210 -4.41 5.80 27.13
N GLU A 211 -4.23 5.00 26.09
CA GLU A 211 -3.22 5.22 25.04
C GLU A 211 -3.89 5.39 23.68
N ILE A 212 -3.59 6.48 22.97
CA ILE A 212 -4.07 6.73 21.60
C ILE A 212 -3.05 6.12 20.62
N SER A 213 -3.45 5.08 19.90
CA SER A 213 -2.61 4.42 18.89
C SER A 213 -2.58 5.18 17.57
N TYR A 214 -3.69 5.84 17.22
CA TYR A 214 -3.85 6.73 16.07
C TYR A 214 -4.92 7.79 16.38
N PRO A 215 -4.74 9.08 16.02
CA PRO A 215 -3.63 9.67 15.27
C PRO A 215 -2.33 9.79 16.08
N ARG A 216 -1.20 10.12 15.43
CA ARG A 216 0.10 10.37 16.07
C ARG A 216 0.64 11.76 15.71
N ASN A 217 -0.13 12.81 16.01
CA ASN A 217 0.24 14.21 15.74
C ASN A 217 0.69 14.42 14.28
N ASN A 218 -0.07 13.88 13.33
CA ASN A 218 0.26 13.85 11.91
C ASN A 218 -0.57 14.85 11.08
N SER A 219 -0.19 15.04 9.81
CA SER A 219 -0.96 15.84 8.86
C SER A 219 -1.53 14.97 7.74
N ILE A 220 -2.71 15.33 7.25
CA ILE A 220 -3.40 14.62 6.15
C ILE A 220 -3.60 15.61 5.00
N GLU A 221 -3.26 15.20 3.78
CA GLU A 221 -3.48 15.99 2.57
C GLU A 221 -4.89 15.78 2.02
N VAL A 222 -5.61 16.88 1.82
CA VAL A 222 -7.05 16.86 1.49
C VAL A 222 -7.38 17.94 0.45
N GLU A 223 -8.42 17.68 -0.35
CA GLU A 223 -8.97 18.64 -1.32
C GLU A 223 -10.14 19.45 -0.72
N LEU A 224 -10.23 20.72 -1.10
CA LEU A 224 -11.32 21.60 -0.66
C LEU A 224 -12.66 21.06 -1.17
N GLY A 225 -13.68 21.04 -0.31
CA GLY A 225 -15.01 20.51 -0.61
C GLY A 225 -15.13 18.98 -0.54
N SER A 226 -14.04 18.25 -0.27
CA SER A 226 -14.09 16.78 -0.13
C SER A 226 -14.57 16.35 1.25
N GLN A 227 -15.12 15.14 1.34
CA GLN A 227 -15.46 14.51 2.61
C GLN A 227 -14.24 13.78 3.17
N VAL A 228 -13.94 13.99 4.46
CA VAL A 228 -12.85 13.34 5.17
C VAL A 228 -13.39 12.51 6.33
N THR A 229 -12.87 11.29 6.49
CA THR A 229 -13.13 10.44 7.65
C THR A 229 -11.83 10.04 8.29
N VAL A 230 -11.70 10.25 9.60
CA VAL A 230 -10.49 9.95 10.37
C VAL A 230 -10.87 9.19 11.62
N ASP A 231 -10.31 8.00 11.77
CA ASP A 231 -10.49 7.19 12.96
C ASP A 231 -9.61 7.71 14.10
N CYS A 232 -10.09 7.66 15.33
CA CYS A 232 -9.27 7.75 16.53
C CYS A 232 -9.33 6.43 17.28
N ASN A 233 -8.19 5.75 17.33
CA ASN A 233 -8.06 4.45 17.97
C ASN A 233 -7.38 4.64 19.32
N ALA A 234 -8.08 4.29 20.39
CA ALA A 234 -7.55 4.31 21.74
C ALA A 234 -7.70 2.96 22.41
N THR A 235 -6.76 2.63 23.29
CA THR A 235 -6.76 1.42 24.12
C THR A 235 -6.66 1.82 25.58
N GLY A 236 -7.31 1.06 26.45
CA GLY A 236 -7.31 1.33 27.89
C GLY A 236 -7.72 0.10 28.69
N ALA A 237 -7.31 0.07 29.96
CA ALA A 237 -7.52 -1.07 30.86
C ALA A 237 -8.85 -1.02 31.65
N ASP A 238 -9.42 0.17 31.77
CA ASP A 238 -10.65 0.47 32.51
C ASP A 238 -11.70 1.10 31.58
N TRP A 239 -12.84 1.53 32.11
CA TRP A 239 -13.76 2.40 31.37
C TRP A 239 -13.07 3.73 31.02
N TYR A 240 -12.99 4.08 29.73
CA TYR A 240 -12.46 5.34 29.24
C TYR A 240 -13.36 5.95 28.16
N GLU A 241 -13.40 7.27 28.11
CA GLU A 241 -14.13 8.02 27.09
C GLU A 241 -13.17 8.45 26.00
N VAL A 242 -13.60 8.33 24.74
CA VAL A 242 -12.86 8.78 23.56
C VAL A 242 -13.76 9.71 22.77
N TYR A 243 -13.27 10.89 22.40
CA TYR A 243 -14.02 11.84 21.60
C TYR A 243 -13.09 12.75 20.80
N TRP A 244 -13.62 13.35 19.75
CA TRP A 244 -12.95 14.37 18.97
C TRP A 244 -13.36 15.76 19.43
N THR A 245 -12.44 16.71 19.30
CA THR A 245 -12.68 18.14 19.48
C THR A 245 -12.10 18.88 18.28
N GLY A 246 -12.87 19.81 17.72
CA GLY A 246 -12.53 20.53 16.50
C GLY A 246 -13.69 21.36 15.98
N ASN A 247 -13.37 22.45 15.28
CA ASN A 247 -14.24 23.56 14.89
C ASN A 247 -15.57 23.12 14.25
N GLY A 248 -16.71 23.26 14.96
CA GLY A 248 -18.06 23.10 14.40
C GLY A 248 -18.43 21.72 13.81
N VAL A 249 -17.73 20.65 14.21
CA VAL A 249 -17.85 19.32 13.56
C VAL A 249 -19.03 18.51 14.09
N ASP A 250 -19.76 17.84 13.19
CA ASP A 250 -20.70 16.77 13.52
C ASP A 250 -19.94 15.52 13.99
N ILE A 251 -19.87 15.33 15.31
CA ILE A 251 -19.25 14.16 15.93
C ILE A 251 -20.22 12.99 15.83
N PHE A 252 -20.01 12.10 14.85
CA PHE A 252 -20.69 10.82 14.81
C PHE A 252 -19.94 9.81 15.67
N ALA A 253 -20.29 9.76 16.95
CA ALA A 253 -19.90 8.67 17.83
C ALA A 253 -20.63 7.40 17.38
N SER A 254 -20.03 6.60 16.50
CA SER A 254 -20.37 5.18 16.42
C SER A 254 -19.49 4.46 17.44
N PRO A 255 -20.03 3.96 18.56
CA PRO A 255 -19.28 3.03 19.40
C PRO A 255 -19.20 1.73 18.60
N TYR A 256 -18.16 1.56 17.79
CA TYR A 256 -17.78 0.24 17.33
C TYR A 256 -17.03 -0.42 18.48
N GLU A 257 -17.76 -1.14 19.33
CA GLU A 257 -17.18 -2.21 20.13
C GLU A 257 -16.79 -3.34 19.19
N GLY A 258 -15.49 -3.62 19.04
CA GLY A 258 -15.08 -4.93 18.54
C GLY A 258 -13.91 -4.97 17.57
N GLU A 259 -12.78 -4.34 17.89
CA GLU A 259 -11.50 -4.89 17.45
C GLU A 259 -10.59 -5.05 18.68
N THR A 260 -10.16 -6.30 18.93
CA THR A 260 -9.05 -6.56 19.85
C THR A 260 -7.79 -5.98 19.22
N SER A 261 -7.09 -5.11 19.93
CA SER A 261 -5.75 -4.66 19.54
C SER A 261 -4.82 -5.87 19.33
N TYR A 262 -3.68 -5.66 18.65
CA TYR A 262 -2.65 -6.69 18.50
C TYR A 262 -2.18 -7.31 19.84
N ASP A 263 -2.35 -6.59 20.95
CA ASP A 263 -2.02 -7.02 22.31
C ASP A 263 -3.20 -7.72 23.05
N GLY A 264 -4.34 -7.92 22.40
CA GLY A 264 -5.54 -8.53 22.99
C GLY A 264 -6.35 -7.60 23.90
N ARG A 265 -5.96 -6.33 24.05
CA ARG A 265 -6.72 -5.31 24.80
C ARG A 265 -7.88 -4.75 23.98
N PRO A 266 -9.05 -4.46 24.59
CA PRO A 266 -10.17 -3.84 23.91
C PRO A 266 -9.79 -2.45 23.40
N MET A 267 -10.01 -2.20 22.10
CA MET A 267 -9.76 -0.93 21.44
C MET A 267 -11.09 -0.24 21.14
N HIS A 268 -11.22 1.03 21.52
CA HIS A 268 -12.35 1.86 21.13
C HIS A 268 -11.92 2.76 19.96
N SER A 269 -12.72 2.76 18.89
CA SER A 269 -12.49 3.60 17.72
C SER A 269 -13.63 4.60 17.54
N VAL A 270 -13.30 5.88 17.47
CA VAL A 270 -14.27 6.97 17.23
C VAL A 270 -13.91 7.73 15.96
N LYS A 271 -14.88 7.86 15.05
CA LYS A 271 -14.67 8.49 13.74
C LYS A 271 -14.99 9.98 13.79
N LEU A 272 -14.08 10.79 13.24
CA LEU A 272 -14.33 12.16 12.84
C LEU A 272 -14.77 12.17 11.38
N ILE A 273 -15.94 12.74 11.09
CA ILE A 273 -16.44 12.88 9.72
C ILE A 273 -16.59 14.38 9.42
N ILE A 274 -15.78 14.89 8.50
CA ILE A 274 -15.92 16.25 7.98
C ILE A 274 -16.59 16.12 6.62
N SER A 275 -17.88 16.48 6.54
CA SER A 275 -18.71 16.28 5.35
C SER A 275 -18.19 17.06 4.13
N GLU A 276 -17.78 18.31 4.35
CA GLU A 276 -17.25 19.18 3.31
C GLU A 276 -16.12 20.03 3.91
N VAL A 277 -14.89 19.80 3.45
CA VAL A 277 -13.71 20.52 3.98
C VAL A 277 -13.68 21.96 3.49
N SER A 278 -13.78 22.89 4.43
CA SER A 278 -13.74 24.33 4.20
C SER A 278 -12.32 24.88 4.23
N SER A 279 -12.12 26.13 3.81
CA SER A 279 -10.82 26.80 3.91
C SER A 279 -10.37 27.04 5.36
N GLU A 280 -11.31 27.08 6.31
CA GLU A 280 -11.04 27.35 7.74
C GLU A 280 -10.50 26.11 8.49
N ASP A 281 -10.76 24.92 7.93
CA ASP A 281 -10.31 23.63 8.49
C ASP A 281 -8.82 23.36 8.25
N TYR A 282 -8.21 24.03 7.28
CA TYR A 282 -6.78 23.88 6.99
C TYR A 282 -5.91 24.55 8.06
N GLY A 283 -4.83 23.88 8.45
CA GLY A 283 -3.88 24.42 9.43
C GLY A 283 -4.37 24.40 10.89
N GLN A 284 -5.64 24.07 11.14
CA GLN A 284 -6.17 23.88 12.49
C GLN A 284 -6.03 22.42 12.95
N PRO A 285 -5.77 22.18 14.26
CA PRO A 285 -5.72 20.85 14.81
C PRO A 285 -7.12 20.33 15.14
N PHE A 286 -7.50 19.20 14.54
CA PHE A 286 -8.58 18.38 15.09
C PHE A 286 -7.96 17.44 16.11
N VAL A 287 -8.45 17.45 17.35
CA VAL A 287 -7.82 16.77 18.48
C VAL A 287 -8.70 15.62 18.94
N CYS A 288 -8.18 14.40 18.85
CA CYS A 288 -8.75 13.26 19.55
C CYS A 288 -8.27 13.26 20.99
N GLN A 289 -9.21 13.07 21.91
CA GLN A 289 -8.96 13.01 23.33
C GLN A 289 -9.49 11.70 23.91
N ALA A 290 -8.69 11.07 24.76
CA ALA A 290 -9.09 9.89 25.52
C ALA A 290 -8.82 10.13 27.00
N SER A 291 -9.77 9.79 27.87
CA SER A 291 -9.62 10.01 29.31
C SER A 291 -10.28 8.94 30.16
N ASN A 292 -9.67 8.67 31.32
CA ASN A 292 -10.22 7.84 32.38
C ASN A 292 -9.94 8.46 33.75
N ALA A 293 -10.29 7.75 34.82
CA ALA A 293 -10.06 8.21 36.20
C ALA A 293 -8.58 8.45 36.56
N PHE A 294 -7.63 7.98 35.75
CA PHE A 294 -6.19 8.04 36.01
C PHE A 294 -5.44 9.06 35.14
N GLY A 295 -6.08 9.60 34.10
CA GLY A 295 -5.51 10.68 33.31
C GLY A 295 -6.17 10.89 31.96
N GLN A 296 -5.66 11.87 31.23
CA GLN A 296 -6.16 12.29 29.94
C GLN A 296 -5.00 12.39 28.96
N VAL A 297 -5.19 11.86 27.76
CA VAL A 297 -4.25 11.92 26.63
C VAL A 297 -4.93 12.55 25.43
N ALA A 298 -4.15 13.22 24.59
CA ALA A 298 -4.64 13.87 23.39
C ALA A 298 -3.65 13.70 22.23
N SER A 299 -4.18 13.55 21.02
CA SER A 299 -3.42 13.50 19.79
C SER A 299 -4.20 14.20 18.69
N TYR A 300 -3.51 14.84 17.74
CA TYR A 300 -4.18 15.67 16.74
C TYR A 300 -3.86 15.27 15.31
N ILE A 301 -4.72 15.71 14.39
CA ILE A 301 -4.44 15.79 12.96
C ILE A 301 -4.55 17.23 12.47
N ILE A 302 -3.77 17.57 11.45
CA ILE A 302 -3.89 18.87 10.76
C ILE A 302 -4.13 18.61 9.27
N LEU A 303 -5.15 19.25 8.71
CA LEU A 303 -5.44 19.18 7.28
C LEU A 303 -4.50 20.11 6.50
N LYS A 304 -3.92 19.59 5.42
CA LYS A 304 -3.07 20.33 4.49
C LYS A 304 -3.65 20.25 3.08
N HIS A 305 -3.42 21.30 2.30
CA HIS A 305 -3.78 21.28 0.88
C HIS A 305 -3.05 20.15 0.17
N ARG A 306 -3.79 19.40 -0.66
CA ARG A 306 -3.20 18.45 -1.60
C ARG A 306 -2.30 19.20 -2.59
N VAL A 307 -0.99 18.97 -2.53
CA VAL A 307 -0.05 19.54 -3.50
C VAL A 307 0.08 18.56 -4.66
N PRO A 308 -0.33 18.92 -5.89
CA PRO A 308 -0.10 18.06 -7.04
C PRO A 308 1.40 17.87 -7.24
N ASP A 309 1.83 16.63 -7.50
CA ASP A 309 3.21 16.24 -7.75
C ASP A 309 3.69 16.76 -9.12
N ILE A 310 3.87 18.08 -9.22
CA ILE A 310 4.33 18.81 -10.42
C ILE A 310 5.74 18.32 -10.81
N GLN A 311 6.52 17.85 -9.83
CA GLN A 311 7.88 17.38 -10.04
C GLN A 311 7.93 16.11 -10.91
N ARG A 312 6.97 15.18 -10.75
CA ARG A 312 6.84 14.02 -11.66
C ARG A 312 6.53 14.45 -13.10
N TRP A 313 5.65 15.42 -13.31
CA TRP A 313 5.30 15.92 -14.65
C TRP A 313 6.49 16.61 -15.33
N LEU A 314 7.22 17.45 -14.60
CA LEU A 314 8.44 18.11 -15.09
C LEU A 314 9.52 17.08 -15.46
N THR A 315 9.72 16.05 -14.63
CA THR A 315 10.70 15.00 -14.88
C THR A 315 10.33 14.18 -16.12
N GLY A 316 9.06 13.80 -16.27
CA GLY A 316 8.57 13.07 -17.45
C GLY A 316 8.69 13.89 -18.74
N GLY A 317 8.39 15.19 -18.69
CA GLY A 317 8.53 16.09 -19.84
C GLY A 317 9.98 16.24 -20.31
N LEU A 318 10.92 16.44 -19.39
CA LEU A 318 12.35 16.56 -19.71
C LEU A 318 12.92 15.27 -20.31
N VAL A 319 12.56 14.11 -19.76
CA VAL A 319 13.00 12.80 -20.29
C VAL A 319 12.45 12.55 -21.70
N SER A 320 11.18 12.89 -21.95
CA SER A 320 10.56 12.77 -23.28
C SER A 320 11.27 13.63 -24.33
N LEU A 321 11.61 14.88 -23.99
CA LEU A 321 12.39 15.78 -24.86
C LEU A 321 13.79 15.24 -25.18
N LEU A 322 14.47 14.64 -24.19
CA LEU A 322 15.77 14.01 -24.40
C LEU A 322 15.68 12.79 -25.33
N ILE A 323 14.62 11.98 -25.21
CA ILE A 323 14.39 10.84 -26.12
C ILE A 323 14.09 11.33 -27.54
N LEU A 324 13.29 12.38 -27.70
CA LEU A 324 12.96 12.94 -29.02
C LEU A 324 14.20 13.52 -29.72
N THR A 325 15.05 14.22 -28.97
CA THR A 325 16.32 14.76 -29.52
C THR A 325 17.31 13.64 -29.85
N PHE A 326 17.41 12.60 -29.02
CA PHE A 326 18.27 11.46 -29.32
C PHE A 326 17.79 10.66 -30.55
N THR A 327 16.49 10.39 -30.66
CA THR A 327 15.91 9.67 -31.80
C THR A 327 16.08 10.44 -33.10
N THR A 328 15.86 11.76 -33.11
CA THR A 328 16.10 12.59 -34.29
C THR A 328 17.58 12.61 -34.71
N LEU A 329 18.51 12.69 -33.76
CA LEU A 329 19.94 12.55 -34.04
C LEU A 329 20.30 11.17 -34.61
N LEU A 330 19.69 10.11 -34.09
CA LEU A 330 19.90 8.73 -34.56
C LEU A 330 19.38 8.56 -35.99
N ILE A 331 18.17 9.04 -36.28
CA ILE A 331 17.57 9.05 -37.62
C ILE A 331 18.45 9.84 -38.59
N TYR A 332 18.90 11.05 -38.20
CA TYR A 332 19.81 11.85 -39.02
C TYR A 332 21.11 11.09 -39.33
N LYS A 333 21.70 10.39 -38.35
CA LYS A 333 22.93 9.62 -38.55
C LYS A 333 22.72 8.42 -39.49
N ILE A 334 21.62 7.69 -39.35
CA ILE A 334 21.31 6.52 -40.19
C ILE A 334 21.05 6.95 -41.64
N PHE A 335 20.24 8.00 -41.84
CA PHE A 335 19.82 8.44 -43.17
C PHE A 335 20.68 9.56 -43.77
N LYS A 336 21.80 9.93 -43.14
CA LYS A 336 22.67 11.05 -43.58
C LYS A 336 23.00 10.97 -45.08
N ILE A 337 23.39 9.79 -45.56
CA ILE A 337 23.80 9.58 -46.95
C ILE A 337 22.57 9.71 -47.88
N ASP A 338 21.44 9.11 -47.50
CA ASP A 338 20.21 9.15 -48.26
C ASP A 338 19.63 10.57 -48.34
N LEU A 339 19.65 11.32 -47.24
CA LEU A 339 19.16 12.70 -47.17
C LEU A 339 20.03 13.64 -48.02
N VAL A 340 21.35 13.45 -48.03
CA VAL A 340 22.25 14.24 -48.89
C VAL A 340 22.10 13.87 -50.37
N LEU A 341 21.99 12.58 -50.70
CA LEU A 341 21.76 12.13 -52.08
C LEU A 341 20.41 12.63 -52.61
N TRP A 342 19.37 12.60 -51.77
CA TRP A 342 18.05 13.15 -52.10
C TRP A 342 18.10 14.67 -52.29
N TYR A 343 18.72 15.41 -51.35
CA TYR A 343 18.88 16.87 -51.45
C TYR A 343 19.62 17.28 -52.73
N ARG A 344 20.73 16.59 -53.07
CA ARG A 344 21.48 16.82 -54.32
C ARG A 344 20.63 16.58 -55.57
N ASN A 345 19.78 15.56 -55.58
CA ASN A 345 18.91 15.26 -56.72
C ASN A 345 17.75 16.27 -56.87
N SER A 346 17.31 16.87 -55.76
CA SER A 346 16.21 17.83 -55.74
C SER A 346 16.63 19.26 -56.04
N VAL A 347 17.79 19.73 -55.54
CA VAL A 347 18.18 21.15 -55.58
C VAL A 347 19.21 21.48 -56.67
N CYS A 348 20.10 20.55 -57.06
CA CYS A 348 21.12 20.82 -58.10
C CYS A 348 20.56 20.87 -59.54
N ALA A 349 19.24 20.77 -59.72
CA ALA A 349 18.60 21.00 -61.01
C ALA A 349 18.60 22.49 -61.44
N LEU A 350 18.92 23.42 -60.53
CA LEU A 350 18.69 24.86 -60.75
C LEU A 350 19.95 25.71 -61.02
N THR A 351 21.17 25.17 -60.85
CA THR A 351 22.41 25.93 -61.08
C THR A 351 23.25 25.29 -62.18
N ASN A 352 22.96 25.64 -63.43
CA ASN A 352 23.77 25.24 -64.59
C ASN A 352 24.90 26.23 -64.80
N LYS A 353 26.11 25.90 -64.34
CA LYS A 353 27.35 26.37 -64.98
C LYS A 353 27.90 25.27 -65.87
N GLU A 354 28.23 25.62 -67.11
CA GLU A 354 28.87 24.72 -68.05
C GLU A 354 30.38 24.76 -67.83
N ASP A 355 30.89 23.81 -67.05
CA ASP A 355 32.30 23.78 -66.63
C ASP A 355 33.25 23.17 -67.70
N GLY A 356 32.83 23.02 -68.96
CA GLY A 356 33.64 22.44 -70.05
C GLY A 356 34.03 20.95 -69.90
N LYS A 357 33.74 20.32 -68.77
CA LYS A 357 34.04 18.91 -68.47
C LYS A 357 33.02 17.94 -69.08
N ILE A 358 33.52 16.91 -69.76
CA ILE A 358 32.72 15.94 -70.53
C ILE A 358 32.41 14.68 -69.70
N TYR A 359 33.40 14.20 -68.93
CA TYR A 359 33.30 12.97 -68.16
C TYR A 359 33.09 13.24 -66.67
N ASP A 360 32.24 12.42 -66.04
CA ASP A 360 31.96 12.49 -64.60
C ASP A 360 33.06 11.81 -63.77
N ALA A 361 33.66 10.74 -64.30
CA ALA A 361 34.85 10.13 -63.72
C ALA A 361 35.74 9.47 -64.78
N TYR A 362 37.05 9.59 -64.59
CA TYR A 362 38.08 8.81 -65.29
C TYR A 362 38.39 7.57 -64.45
N VAL A 363 38.32 6.37 -65.04
CA VAL A 363 38.49 5.10 -64.31
C VAL A 363 39.86 4.49 -64.61
N LEU A 364 40.66 4.33 -63.57
CA LEU A 364 41.95 3.67 -63.56
C LEU A 364 41.85 2.35 -62.78
N TYR A 365 42.33 1.26 -63.36
CA TYR A 365 42.36 -0.06 -62.72
C TYR A 365 43.68 -0.76 -63.04
N THR A 366 44.13 -1.61 -62.12
CA THR A 366 45.36 -2.40 -62.29
C THR A 366 45.12 -3.56 -63.28
N LYS A 367 45.97 -3.69 -64.29
CA LYS A 367 46.02 -4.88 -65.16
C LYS A 367 47.08 -5.85 -64.61
N SER A 368 46.68 -7.08 -64.25
CA SER A 368 47.63 -8.12 -63.86
C SER A 368 47.93 -9.03 -65.04
N SER A 369 49.22 -9.24 -65.33
CA SER A 369 49.66 -10.26 -66.27
C SER A 369 49.62 -11.62 -65.58
N GLU A 370 48.78 -12.51 -66.12
CA GLU A 370 48.67 -13.95 -65.82
C GLU A 370 47.71 -14.42 -64.68
N GLY A 371 46.72 -15.24 -65.09
CA GLY A 371 46.38 -16.48 -64.39
C GLY A 371 45.28 -16.46 -63.31
N ARG A 372 44.02 -16.74 -63.74
CA ARG A 372 42.88 -17.31 -62.99
C ARG A 372 42.04 -16.40 -62.06
N SER A 373 42.56 -15.31 -61.52
CA SER A 373 41.79 -14.28 -60.77
C SER A 373 41.28 -13.12 -61.67
N VAL A 374 41.68 -13.15 -62.94
CA VAL A 374 41.48 -12.12 -63.98
C VAL A 374 39.99 -11.79 -64.25
N CYS A 375 39.06 -12.69 -63.96
CA CYS A 375 37.66 -12.52 -64.35
C CYS A 375 36.92 -11.48 -63.49
N CYS A 376 37.17 -11.42 -62.18
CA CYS A 376 36.33 -10.65 -61.27
C CYS A 376 36.52 -9.14 -61.36
N LEU A 377 37.77 -8.67 -61.47
CA LEU A 377 38.09 -7.24 -61.60
C LEU A 377 37.64 -6.70 -62.97
N GLU A 378 37.93 -7.43 -64.06
CA GLU A 378 37.52 -7.01 -65.40
C GLU A 378 36.00 -7.05 -65.57
N ILE A 379 35.31 -8.07 -65.05
CA ILE A 379 33.83 -8.09 -65.04
C ILE A 379 33.29 -6.90 -64.24
N PHE A 380 33.87 -6.60 -63.07
CA PHE A 380 33.42 -5.46 -62.28
C PHE A 380 33.57 -4.14 -63.04
N VAL A 381 34.75 -3.87 -63.61
CA VAL A 381 35.03 -2.60 -64.30
C VAL A 381 34.31 -2.48 -65.64
N ARG A 382 34.25 -3.56 -66.44
CA ARG A 382 33.69 -3.51 -67.80
C ARG A 382 32.18 -3.74 -67.87
N ARG A 383 31.60 -4.41 -66.87
CA ARG A 383 30.16 -4.76 -66.88
C ARG A 383 29.41 -4.08 -65.75
N ILE A 384 29.76 -4.38 -64.49
CA ILE A 384 28.96 -3.94 -63.33
C ILE A 384 29.04 -2.43 -63.13
N LEU A 385 30.24 -1.86 -63.24
CA LEU A 385 30.47 -0.43 -63.03
C LEU A 385 29.68 0.41 -64.06
N PRO A 386 29.74 0.13 -65.38
CA PRO A 386 28.83 0.69 -66.38
C PRO A 386 27.35 0.44 -66.10
N ASP A 387 26.96 -0.81 -65.80
CA ASP A 387 25.55 -1.18 -65.57
C ASP A 387 24.93 -0.39 -64.41
N VAL A 388 25.70 -0.09 -63.36
CA VAL A 388 25.20 0.67 -62.21
C VAL A 388 25.38 2.17 -62.39
N LEU A 389 26.57 2.65 -62.74
CA LEU A 389 26.86 4.09 -62.78
C LEU A 389 26.38 4.75 -64.08
N GLU A 390 26.52 4.12 -65.25
CA GLU A 390 26.08 4.69 -66.52
C GLU A 390 24.59 4.42 -66.74
N LYS A 391 24.14 3.16 -66.64
CA LYS A 391 22.75 2.77 -66.97
C LYS A 391 21.73 3.08 -65.86
N GLN A 392 22.00 2.71 -64.61
CA GLN A 392 21.07 3.00 -63.50
C GLN A 392 21.20 4.42 -62.95
N CYS A 393 22.40 5.00 -62.97
CA CYS A 393 22.66 6.33 -62.37
C CYS A 393 22.87 7.47 -63.38
N GLY A 394 23.13 7.18 -64.66
CA GLY A 394 23.24 8.19 -65.73
C GLY A 394 24.57 8.97 -65.76
N TYR A 395 25.63 8.47 -65.15
CA TYR A 395 26.97 9.08 -65.21
C TYR A 395 27.68 8.78 -66.53
N LYS A 396 28.59 9.65 -66.94
CA LYS A 396 29.50 9.40 -68.07
C LYS A 396 30.89 9.04 -67.57
N LEU A 397 31.29 7.78 -67.72
CA LEU A 397 32.63 7.32 -67.33
C LEU A 397 33.55 7.25 -68.55
N PHE A 398 34.84 7.49 -68.34
CA PHE A 398 35.87 7.16 -69.31
C PHE A 398 36.66 5.96 -68.77
N ILE A 399 36.59 4.82 -69.46
CA ILE A 399 37.28 3.58 -69.08
C ILE A 399 38.41 3.29 -70.08
N LEU A 400 39.64 3.29 -69.57
CA LEU A 400 40.84 3.01 -70.36
C LEU A 400 40.80 1.56 -70.94
N GLY A 401 40.98 1.43 -72.25
CA GLY A 401 40.89 0.15 -72.99
C GLY A 401 39.50 -0.20 -73.54
N ARG A 402 38.48 0.65 -73.30
CA ARG A 402 37.13 0.58 -73.91
C ARG A 402 36.86 1.80 -74.78
N ASP A 403 37.20 2.98 -74.27
CA ASP A 403 36.80 4.28 -74.83
C ASP A 403 37.96 5.00 -75.58
N ASP A 404 39.13 4.37 -75.68
CA ASP A 404 40.33 4.86 -76.40
C ASP A 404 40.32 4.46 -77.89
N LEU A 405 40.80 5.38 -78.74
CA LEU A 405 40.94 5.15 -80.19
C LEU A 405 42.31 4.50 -80.48
N PRO A 406 42.39 3.42 -81.27
CA PRO A 406 43.65 2.76 -81.56
C PRO A 406 44.53 3.62 -82.50
N GLY A 407 45.73 4.00 -82.05
CA GLY A 407 46.78 4.61 -82.89
C GLY A 407 47.35 5.96 -82.45
N GLU A 408 46.87 6.55 -81.34
CA GLU A 408 47.35 7.84 -80.81
C GLU A 408 48.34 7.65 -79.65
N ALA A 409 49.22 8.64 -79.41
CA ALA A 409 50.18 8.58 -78.30
C ALA A 409 49.43 8.59 -76.95
N VAL A 410 49.41 7.43 -76.29
CA VAL A 410 48.51 7.11 -75.17
C VAL A 410 48.66 8.07 -73.97
N VAL A 411 49.85 8.66 -73.78
CA VAL A 411 50.16 9.55 -72.65
C VAL A 411 49.53 10.94 -72.79
N SER A 412 49.45 11.51 -74.00
CA SER A 412 48.84 12.83 -74.21
C SER A 412 47.32 12.77 -74.07
N VAL A 413 46.71 11.68 -74.55
CA VAL A 413 45.27 11.42 -74.44
C VAL A 413 44.85 11.25 -72.98
N ALA A 414 45.67 10.57 -72.15
CA ALA A 414 45.39 10.41 -70.73
C ALA A 414 45.38 11.75 -69.95
N ASP A 415 46.32 12.68 -70.19
CA ASP A 415 46.32 13.98 -69.50
C ASP A 415 45.17 14.89 -69.96
N GLU A 416 44.81 14.86 -71.25
CA GLU A 416 43.69 15.64 -71.78
C GLU A 416 42.34 15.12 -71.29
N THR A 417 42.13 13.80 -71.32
CA THR A 417 40.90 13.18 -70.82
C THR A 417 40.75 13.32 -69.30
N LEU A 418 41.85 13.31 -68.55
CA LEU A 418 41.85 13.62 -67.10
C LEU A 418 41.42 15.07 -66.83
N LYS A 419 41.88 16.05 -67.62
CA LYS A 419 41.43 17.46 -67.50
C LYS A 419 39.92 17.60 -67.78
N LEU A 420 39.40 16.80 -68.71
CA LEU A 420 37.98 16.76 -69.06
C LEU A 420 37.11 16.02 -68.03
N SER A 421 37.72 15.40 -67.02
CA SER A 421 37.03 14.59 -66.00
C SER A 421 36.79 15.34 -64.67
N ARG A 422 35.66 15.05 -64.01
CA ARG A 422 35.31 15.65 -62.70
C ARG A 422 35.88 14.88 -61.50
N ARG A 423 36.11 13.59 -61.64
CA ARG A 423 36.65 12.68 -60.62
C ARG A 423 37.66 11.73 -61.24
N LEU A 424 38.58 11.24 -60.41
CA LEU A 424 39.45 10.12 -60.73
C LEU A 424 39.02 8.94 -59.87
N MET A 425 38.69 7.80 -60.49
CA MET A 425 38.32 6.57 -59.79
C MET A 425 39.44 5.56 -59.96
N ILE A 426 40.01 5.07 -58.85
CA ILE A 426 41.08 4.08 -58.84
C ILE A 426 40.53 2.79 -58.24
N ILE A 427 40.63 1.68 -58.96
CA ILE A 427 40.10 0.38 -58.54
C ILE A 427 41.27 -0.59 -58.33
N LEU A 428 41.38 -1.13 -57.11
CA LEU A 428 42.45 -2.03 -56.68
C LEU A 428 41.91 -3.45 -56.44
N GLY A 429 42.63 -4.47 -56.94
CA GLY A 429 42.37 -5.89 -56.66
C GLY A 429 43.03 -6.37 -55.36
N SER A 430 42.50 -7.45 -54.77
CA SER A 430 42.96 -8.00 -53.48
C SER A 430 44.17 -8.95 -53.53
N GLU A 431 44.59 -9.44 -54.70
CA GLU A 431 45.63 -10.48 -54.74
C GLU A 431 47.05 -9.91 -54.86
N THR A 432 47.86 -10.31 -53.89
CA THR A 432 49.25 -9.90 -53.67
C THR A 432 50.22 -10.89 -54.32
N SER A 433 50.81 -10.49 -55.43
CA SER A 433 52.21 -10.81 -55.75
C SER A 433 52.71 -9.72 -56.68
N SER A 434 53.64 -8.91 -56.18
CA SER A 434 54.28 -7.77 -56.87
C SER A 434 53.29 -6.90 -57.65
N CYS A 435 52.75 -5.87 -56.99
CA CYS A 435 52.01 -4.83 -57.69
C CYS A 435 52.98 -4.15 -58.68
N CYS A 436 52.98 -4.56 -59.94
CA CYS A 436 53.68 -3.89 -61.04
C CYS A 436 53.04 -2.54 -61.39
N LEU A 437 52.54 -1.78 -60.40
CA LEU A 437 52.17 -0.37 -60.56
C LEU A 437 53.38 0.51 -60.92
N LEU A 438 54.59 -0.07 -60.94
CA LEU A 438 55.85 0.59 -61.26
C LEU A 438 56.56 0.04 -62.50
N GLU A 439 56.00 -0.94 -63.21
CA GLU A 439 56.55 -1.38 -64.49
C GLU A 439 55.55 -1.10 -65.63
N ASP A 440 55.96 -0.14 -66.46
CA ASP A 440 55.67 0.00 -67.89
C ASP A 440 54.40 0.70 -68.40
N THR A 441 53.77 1.63 -67.65
CA THR A 441 52.98 2.69 -68.31
C THR A 441 53.19 4.08 -67.70
N SER A 442 53.68 5.02 -68.51
CA SER A 442 53.81 6.45 -68.18
C SER A 442 52.46 7.12 -67.81
N GLU A 443 51.33 6.48 -68.13
CA GLU A 443 49.96 6.95 -67.86
C GLU A 443 49.55 6.84 -66.39
N GLN A 444 49.84 5.71 -65.74
CA GLN A 444 49.50 5.48 -64.34
C GLN A 444 50.26 6.45 -63.43
N GLN A 445 51.52 6.72 -63.76
CA GLN A 445 52.35 7.69 -63.05
C GLN A 445 51.84 9.13 -63.21
N LEU A 446 51.37 9.52 -64.40
CA LEU A 446 50.83 10.85 -64.67
C LEU A 446 49.46 11.09 -64.00
N ALA A 447 48.56 10.10 -64.06
CA ALA A 447 47.27 10.15 -63.36
C ALA A 447 47.45 10.27 -61.85
N MET A 448 48.43 9.54 -61.31
CA MET A 448 48.77 9.54 -59.89
C MET A 448 49.48 10.84 -59.46
N TYR A 449 50.39 11.38 -60.27
CA TYR A 449 50.98 12.71 -60.05
C TYR A 449 49.92 13.82 -60.02
N ASN A 450 49.00 13.82 -61.00
CA ASN A 450 47.89 14.77 -61.05
C ASN A 450 46.95 14.63 -59.83
N ALA A 451 46.72 13.40 -59.36
CA ALA A 451 45.89 13.12 -58.17
C ALA A 451 46.51 13.60 -56.85
N LEU A 452 47.85 13.63 -56.75
CA LEU A 452 48.56 13.99 -55.53
C LEU A 452 48.89 15.47 -55.43
N ILE A 453 49.10 16.16 -56.56
CA ILE A 453 49.68 17.52 -56.59
C ILE A 453 48.69 18.57 -57.13
N ARG A 454 47.80 18.26 -58.08
CA ARG A 454 46.78 19.22 -58.54
C ARG A 454 45.56 19.13 -57.62
N ASP A 455 45.38 20.12 -56.74
CA ASP A 455 44.25 20.25 -55.79
C ASP A 455 42.85 20.46 -56.46
N GLY A 456 42.61 19.89 -57.64
CA GLY A 456 41.41 20.14 -58.46
C GLY A 456 40.53 18.93 -58.77
N ILE A 457 41.01 17.68 -58.59
CA ILE A 457 40.22 16.46 -58.88
C ILE A 457 40.15 15.58 -57.64
N GLN A 458 38.94 15.33 -57.15
CA GLN A 458 38.71 14.41 -56.03
C GLN A 458 38.84 12.95 -56.50
N VAL A 459 39.60 12.17 -55.74
CA VAL A 459 39.87 10.75 -56.03
C VAL A 459 38.90 9.84 -55.28
N ILE A 460 38.39 8.82 -55.96
CA ILE A 460 37.54 7.75 -55.41
C ILE A 460 38.35 6.46 -55.45
N LEU A 461 38.73 5.93 -54.29
CA LEU A 461 39.46 4.66 -54.19
C LEU A 461 38.50 3.52 -53.89
N ILE A 462 38.49 2.48 -54.73
CA ILE A 462 37.66 1.28 -54.56
C ILE A 462 38.57 0.06 -54.38
N GLU A 463 38.33 -0.69 -53.30
CA GLU A 463 39.04 -1.93 -52.99
C GLU A 463 38.14 -3.13 -53.31
N MET A 464 38.61 -4.03 -54.16
CA MET A 464 37.94 -5.28 -54.52
C MET A 464 38.45 -6.41 -53.62
N GLY A 465 37.88 -6.55 -52.41
CA GLY A 465 38.30 -7.52 -51.38
C GLY A 465 38.99 -6.89 -50.16
N GLU A 466 39.56 -7.69 -49.26
CA GLU A 466 40.36 -7.23 -48.12
C GLU A 466 41.85 -7.24 -48.48
N ILE A 467 42.43 -6.05 -48.70
CA ILE A 467 43.86 -5.91 -48.97
C ILE A 467 44.61 -5.98 -47.64
N GLN A 468 45.33 -7.07 -47.41
CA GLN A 468 45.99 -7.36 -46.12
C GLN A 468 47.30 -6.58 -45.90
N ASP A 469 48.04 -6.22 -46.96
CA ASP A 469 49.31 -5.51 -46.82
C ASP A 469 49.42 -4.25 -47.69
N TYR A 470 49.08 -3.11 -47.10
CA TYR A 470 49.26 -1.78 -47.68
C TYR A 470 50.71 -1.29 -47.67
N MET A 471 51.61 -1.95 -46.94
CA MET A 471 53.02 -1.54 -46.85
C MET A 471 53.77 -1.80 -48.16
N SER A 472 53.30 -2.79 -48.93
CA SER A 472 53.80 -3.11 -50.27
C SER A 472 53.34 -2.15 -51.37
N MET A 473 52.42 -1.20 -51.08
CA MET A 473 51.87 -0.28 -52.07
C MET A 473 52.69 1.02 -52.23
N PRO A 474 52.66 1.62 -53.43
CA PRO A 474 53.27 2.94 -53.67
C PRO A 474 52.80 4.01 -52.67
N GLU A 475 53.71 4.92 -52.30
CA GLU A 475 53.46 6.03 -51.35
C GLU A 475 52.23 6.87 -51.71
N SER A 476 52.03 7.08 -53.00
CA SER A 476 50.87 7.76 -53.59
C SER A 476 49.53 7.15 -53.20
N ILE A 477 49.39 5.83 -53.26
CA ILE A 477 48.14 5.13 -52.92
C ILE A 477 47.90 5.14 -51.41
N ARG A 478 48.97 5.00 -50.62
CA ARG A 478 48.90 5.13 -49.14
C ARG A 478 48.43 6.53 -48.75
N TYR A 479 48.98 7.56 -49.38
CA TYR A 479 48.56 8.94 -49.16
C TYR A 479 47.11 9.19 -49.59
N ILE A 480 46.70 8.71 -50.77
CA ILE A 480 45.31 8.84 -51.25
C ILE A 480 44.33 8.14 -50.30
N LYS A 481 44.66 6.93 -49.82
CA LYS A 481 43.84 6.21 -48.83
C LYS A 481 43.71 6.98 -47.51
N GLN A 482 44.79 7.57 -47.02
CA GLN A 482 44.75 8.41 -45.80
C GLN A 482 43.91 9.68 -46.00
N LYS A 483 44.03 10.35 -47.14
CA LYS A 483 43.36 11.63 -47.41
C LYS A 483 41.88 11.49 -47.78
N HIS A 484 41.53 10.49 -48.59
CA HIS A 484 40.18 10.34 -49.17
C HIS A 484 39.41 9.11 -48.67
N GLY A 485 40.06 8.22 -47.93
CA GLY A 485 39.50 6.93 -47.54
C GLY A 485 39.41 5.95 -48.71
N ALA A 486 38.91 4.75 -48.45
CA ALA A 486 38.69 3.73 -49.46
C ALA A 486 37.31 3.08 -49.29
N ILE A 487 36.65 2.78 -50.40
CA ILE A 487 35.35 2.12 -50.43
C ILE A 487 35.56 0.65 -50.78
N GLN A 488 35.17 -0.23 -49.86
CA GLN A 488 35.38 -1.65 -50.03
C GLN A 488 34.18 -2.35 -50.67
N TRP A 489 34.41 -3.08 -51.76
CA TRP A 489 33.42 -3.97 -52.37
C TRP A 489 33.46 -5.34 -51.67
N LYS A 490 32.34 -5.71 -51.03
CA LYS A 490 32.11 -7.01 -50.36
C LYS A 490 30.95 -7.80 -50.98
N GLY A 491 30.58 -7.51 -52.23
CA GLY A 491 29.38 -8.06 -52.86
C GLY A 491 29.65 -9.31 -53.69
N ASP A 492 28.78 -10.31 -53.57
CA ASP A 492 28.68 -11.42 -54.53
C ASP A 492 28.09 -10.88 -55.84
N PHE A 493 28.53 -11.33 -57.01
CA PHE A 493 28.11 -10.88 -58.36
C PHE A 493 26.61 -11.11 -58.70
N SER A 494 25.72 -11.19 -57.70
CA SER A 494 24.26 -11.34 -57.80
C SER A 494 23.52 -10.05 -58.18
N GLU A 495 22.32 -10.16 -58.76
CA GLU A 495 21.50 -8.99 -59.15
C GLU A 495 21.18 -8.02 -58.00
N LYS A 496 21.10 -8.53 -56.75
CA LYS A 496 20.81 -7.69 -55.57
C LYS A 496 21.99 -6.81 -55.16
N SER A 497 23.23 -7.24 -55.39
CA SER A 497 24.43 -6.43 -55.06
C SER A 497 24.70 -5.36 -56.13
N CYS A 498 24.22 -5.58 -57.36
CA CYS A 498 24.31 -4.69 -58.52
C CYS A 498 23.21 -3.60 -58.55
N SER A 499 22.46 -3.38 -57.46
CA SER A 499 21.49 -2.29 -57.37
C SER A 499 22.14 -0.98 -56.89
N ALA A 500 21.86 0.14 -57.57
CA ALA A 500 22.34 1.47 -57.17
C ALA A 500 21.96 1.92 -55.74
N ASN A 501 21.02 1.21 -55.08
CA ASN A 501 20.53 1.51 -53.74
C ASN A 501 21.26 0.74 -52.61
N THR A 502 22.24 -0.12 -52.93
CA THR A 502 23.02 -0.80 -51.88
C THR A 502 23.95 0.18 -51.16
N ARG A 503 24.37 -0.17 -49.94
CA ARG A 503 25.27 0.66 -49.11
C ARG A 503 26.57 1.03 -49.84
N PHE A 504 27.14 0.10 -50.60
CA PHE A 504 28.34 0.34 -51.41
C PHE A 504 28.09 1.42 -52.47
N TRP A 505 27.09 1.24 -53.33
CA TRP A 505 26.83 2.19 -54.43
C TRP A 505 26.36 3.55 -53.93
N LYS A 506 25.63 3.62 -52.81
CA LYS A 506 25.30 4.89 -52.15
C LYS A 506 26.57 5.64 -51.68
N ASN A 507 27.56 4.95 -51.14
CA ASN A 507 28.85 5.54 -50.76
C ASN A 507 29.65 6.01 -51.99
N VAL A 508 29.68 5.23 -53.07
CA VAL A 508 30.33 5.63 -54.33
C VAL A 508 29.65 6.87 -54.90
N ARG A 509 28.31 6.89 -54.98
CA ARG A 509 27.53 8.04 -55.46
C ARG A 509 27.67 9.28 -54.59
N TYR A 510 27.89 9.11 -53.29
CA TYR A 510 28.16 10.24 -52.39
C TYR A 510 29.45 10.98 -52.76
N GLN A 511 30.47 10.27 -53.26
CA GLN A 511 31.75 10.83 -53.71
C GLN A 511 31.75 11.28 -55.19
N MET A 512 30.82 10.76 -56.00
CA MET A 512 30.59 11.20 -57.38
C MET A 512 30.08 12.65 -57.45
N PRO A 513 30.21 13.34 -58.61
CA PRO A 513 29.68 14.68 -58.82
C PRO A 513 28.15 14.72 -58.67
N SER A 514 27.62 15.90 -58.32
CA SER A 514 26.17 16.16 -58.36
C SER A 514 25.65 16.06 -59.80
N ARG A 515 24.54 15.35 -59.99
CA ARG A 515 23.92 15.07 -61.30
C ARG A 515 23.45 16.36 -61.99
N LYS A 516 23.60 16.41 -63.31
CA LYS A 516 22.75 17.21 -64.20
C LYS A 516 21.57 16.34 -64.65
N LYS A 517 20.32 16.74 -64.37
CA LYS A 517 19.16 16.01 -64.92
C LYS A 517 19.09 16.28 -66.41
N VAL A 518 19.22 15.24 -67.23
CA VAL A 518 18.63 15.22 -68.58
C VAL A 518 17.15 14.86 -68.39
N PRO A 519 16.20 15.55 -69.05
CA PRO A 519 14.77 15.30 -68.88
C PRO A 519 14.43 13.84 -69.22
N TYR A 520 13.70 13.18 -68.32
CA TYR A 520 13.09 11.88 -68.58
C TYR A 520 11.92 12.08 -69.55
N SER A 521 12.13 11.77 -70.82
CA SER A 521 11.06 11.33 -71.71
C SER A 521 11.52 10.05 -72.36
N GLU A 522 10.67 9.03 -72.29
CA GLU A 522 10.82 7.68 -72.85
C GLU A 522 11.81 6.78 -72.10
N VAL A 523 11.26 5.75 -71.45
CA VAL A 523 11.74 4.35 -71.41
C VAL A 523 10.87 3.59 -70.38
N TYR A 524 9.88 2.91 -70.96
CA TYR A 524 9.07 1.77 -70.46
C TYR A 524 8.04 1.95 -69.34
N LEU A 525 6.80 2.15 -69.78
CA LEU A 525 5.60 1.55 -69.19
C LEU A 525 5.59 0.04 -69.46
N LEU A 526 5.46 -0.79 -68.42
CA LEU A 526 4.88 -2.13 -68.51
C LEU A 526 3.85 -2.30 -67.37
N PRO A 527 2.68 -2.91 -67.64
CA PRO A 527 1.56 -2.95 -66.71
C PRO A 527 1.71 -4.09 -65.68
N LEU A 528 1.57 -3.75 -64.40
CA LEU A 528 1.34 -4.73 -63.33
C LEU A 528 -0.14 -5.16 -63.39
N THR A 529 -0.38 -6.39 -63.83
CA THR A 529 -1.67 -7.08 -63.69
C THR A 529 -1.89 -7.46 -62.23
N SER A 530 -2.98 -6.95 -61.63
CA SER A 530 -3.45 -7.37 -60.31
C SER A 530 -4.24 -8.67 -60.43
N ASN A 531 -3.69 -9.78 -59.95
CA ASN A 531 -4.46 -10.99 -59.70
C ASN A 531 -5.08 -10.90 -58.29
N SER A 532 -6.39 -10.64 -58.23
CA SER A 532 -7.22 -10.97 -57.08
C SER A 532 -7.78 -12.37 -57.28
N SER A 533 -7.32 -13.33 -56.48
CA SER A 533 -7.98 -14.63 -56.34
C SER A 533 -8.37 -14.82 -54.89
N ALA A 534 -9.68 -14.87 -54.67
CA ALA A 534 -10.33 -15.23 -53.44
C ALA A 534 -9.90 -16.62 -52.96
N ALA A 535 -9.71 -16.76 -51.64
CA ALA A 535 -9.73 -18.03 -50.94
C ALA A 535 -10.63 -17.88 -49.70
N LYS A 536 -11.87 -18.33 -49.84
CA LYS A 536 -12.69 -18.85 -48.73
C LYS A 536 -12.12 -20.22 -48.35
N GLY A 537 -11.98 -20.50 -47.06
CA GLY A 537 -11.70 -21.85 -46.57
C GLY A 537 -11.43 -21.89 -45.06
N SER A 538 -12.44 -22.42 -44.34
CA SER A 538 -12.55 -22.82 -42.92
C SER A 538 -12.27 -21.80 -41.83
#